data_AF-A0A3P1CE07-F1
#
_entry.id   AF-A0A3P1CE07-F1
#
_cell.length_a   1.000
_cell.length_b   1.000
_cell.length_c   1.000
_cell.angle_alpha   90.00
_cell.angle_beta   90.00
_cell.angle_gamma   90.00
#
_symmetry.space_group_name_H-M   'P 1'
#
loop_
_entity.id
_entity.type
_entity.pdbx_description
1 polymer ?
#
loop_
_entity_poly.entity_id
_entity_poly.type
_entity_poly.pdbx_seq_one_letter_code
_entity_poly.pdbx_strand_id
1 'polypeptide(L)'
;MQPYDFQSLRFVVDSDGSYHVRYTNGDRDFKYRFLNCINMKWLIVFYFPPLIMLIGSLLYYFYPPKKINLWYGYRTRLSMINGDTWTTANGFASKYILNLISIYSIILSITLLVLRRDGLIHVFYNLKNFFLITMFLLSLLILLSIILAELKLNAIFDSSGNRKK
;
A
#
# COMPACT_ATOMS: atom_id res chain seq x y z
N MET A 1 20.24 -2.39 36.91
CA MET A 1 20.06 -0.92 36.96
C MET A 1 21.41 -0.30 37.31
N GLN A 2 22.03 0.44 36.40
CA GLN A 2 23.23 1.23 36.71
C GLN A 2 22.82 2.63 37.19
N PRO A 3 23.59 3.27 38.09
CA PRO A 3 23.19 4.52 38.72
C PRO A 3 23.26 5.69 37.74
N TYR A 4 22.33 6.63 37.86
CA TYR A 4 22.29 7.86 37.05
C TYR A 4 23.40 8.82 37.50
N ASP A 5 24.27 9.21 36.57
CA ASP A 5 25.34 10.19 36.78
C ASP A 5 24.83 11.63 36.49
N PHE A 6 24.74 12.43 37.55
CA PHE A 6 24.30 13.83 37.51
C PHE A 6 25.41 14.83 37.11
N GLN A 7 26.66 14.39 36.89
CA GLN A 7 27.79 15.28 36.56
C GLN A 7 27.73 15.90 35.16
N SER A 8 26.75 15.52 34.35
CA SER A 8 26.64 15.96 32.96
C SER A 8 25.64 17.09 32.73
N LEU A 9 25.05 17.69 33.77
CA LEU A 9 24.19 18.88 33.67
C LEU A 9 25.01 20.17 33.83
N ARG A 10 25.02 21.03 32.80
CA ARG A 10 25.49 22.42 32.91
C ARG A 10 24.34 23.40 32.84
N PHE A 11 24.23 24.27 33.82
CA PHE A 11 23.36 25.43 33.79
C PHE A 11 24.07 26.52 32.99
N VAL A 12 23.42 27.00 31.92
CA VAL A 12 23.92 28.09 31.08
C VAL A 12 23.05 29.30 31.39
N VAL A 13 23.70 30.38 31.83
CA VAL A 13 23.05 31.67 32.08
C VAL A 13 23.33 32.55 30.86
N ASP A 14 22.26 33.00 30.22
CA ASP A 14 22.31 33.90 29.08
C ASP A 14 22.56 35.35 29.54
N SER A 15 23.09 36.19 28.66
CA SER A 15 23.46 37.58 28.94
C SER A 15 22.29 38.49 29.35
N ASP A 16 21.07 38.04 29.13
CA ASP A 16 19.83 38.71 29.54
C ASP A 16 19.34 38.28 30.94
N GLY A 17 20.09 37.39 31.61
CA GLY A 17 19.76 36.87 32.94
C GLY A 17 18.84 35.66 32.93
N SER A 18 18.47 35.13 31.75
CA SER A 18 17.71 33.88 31.65
C SER A 18 18.62 32.66 31.84
N TYR A 19 18.07 31.55 32.34
CA TYR A 19 18.81 30.31 32.58
C TYR A 19 18.19 29.13 31.84
N HIS A 20 19.01 28.34 31.17
CA HIS A 20 18.61 27.09 30.55
C HIS A 20 19.62 25.98 30.84
N VAL A 21 19.15 24.73 30.94
CA VAL A 21 19.98 23.60 31.38
C VAL A 21 20.43 22.75 30.19
N ARG A 22 21.74 22.62 30.00
CA ARG A 22 22.38 21.86 28.92
C ARG A 22 23.16 20.66 29.47
N TYR A 23 22.67 19.46 29.18
CA TYR A 23 23.35 18.19 29.42
C TYR A 23 24.47 17.96 28.39
N THR A 24 25.68 17.58 28.84
CA THR A 24 26.92 17.47 28.05
C THR A 24 27.39 16.05 27.77
N ASN A 25 26.50 15.06 27.74
CA ASN A 25 26.85 13.70 27.32
C ASN A 25 26.00 13.26 26.12
N GLY A 26 26.66 12.73 25.09
CA GLY A 26 26.24 12.63 23.67
C GLY A 26 25.05 11.72 23.33
N ASP A 27 24.08 11.54 24.22
CA ASP A 27 22.97 10.57 24.06
C ASP A 27 21.59 11.23 23.86
N ARG A 28 21.48 12.55 24.06
CA ARG A 28 20.23 13.28 23.76
C ARG A 28 20.01 13.49 22.26
N ASP A 29 21.07 13.52 21.46
CA ASP A 29 21.00 13.60 20.00
C ASP A 29 20.40 12.33 19.35
N PHE A 30 20.64 11.14 19.93
CA PHE A 30 19.97 9.90 19.52
C PHE A 30 18.47 9.95 19.83
N LYS A 31 18.09 10.47 21.00
CA LYS A 31 16.68 10.62 21.43
C LYS A 31 15.88 11.60 20.54
N TYR A 32 16.47 12.71 20.08
CA TYR A 32 15.85 13.64 19.11
C TYR A 32 15.85 13.11 17.66
N ARG A 33 16.81 12.26 17.28
CA ARG A 33 16.76 11.49 16.02
C ARG A 33 15.69 10.39 16.03
N PHE A 34 15.36 9.83 17.20
CA PHE A 34 14.33 8.79 17.39
C PHE A 34 12.89 9.35 17.47
N LEU A 35 12.71 10.55 18.02
CA LEU A 35 11.41 11.23 18.15
C LEU A 35 10.94 11.92 16.85
N ASN A 36 11.86 12.36 15.98
CA ASN A 36 11.55 13.03 14.70
C ASN A 36 11.55 12.10 13.46
N CYS A 37 12.05 10.86 13.55
CA CYS A 37 12.05 9.85 12.46
C CYS A 37 10.68 9.20 12.19
N ILE A 38 9.67 9.42 13.04
CA ILE A 38 8.39 8.68 13.05
C ILE A 38 7.22 9.67 13.18
N ASN A 39 7.12 10.64 12.27
CA ASN A 39 5.86 11.37 12.15
C ASN A 39 4.80 10.35 11.69
N MET A 40 3.83 10.01 12.53
CA MET A 40 2.80 9.00 12.20
C MET A 40 2.08 9.28 10.87
N LYS A 41 2.06 10.55 10.46
CA LYS A 41 1.51 11.04 9.19
C LYS A 41 2.13 10.38 7.95
N TRP A 42 3.41 9.98 7.95
CA TRP A 42 4.05 9.36 6.79
C TRP A 42 3.50 7.96 6.53
N LEU A 43 3.19 7.20 7.59
CA LEU A 43 2.59 5.87 7.48
C LEU A 43 1.21 5.95 6.82
N ILE A 44 0.42 6.99 7.13
CA ILE A 44 -0.90 7.19 6.52
C ILE A 44 -0.78 7.29 5.00
N VAL A 45 0.18 8.08 4.49
CA VAL A 45 0.39 8.24 3.04
C VAL A 45 0.80 6.92 2.38
N PHE A 46 1.59 6.09 3.07
CA PHE A 46 2.03 4.79 2.55
C PHE A 46 0.91 3.75 2.48
N TYR A 47 0.03 3.72 3.48
CA TYR A 47 -1.04 2.71 3.56
C TYR A 47 -2.33 3.13 2.85
N PHE A 48 -2.55 4.42 2.61
CA PHE A 48 -3.83 4.90 2.07
C PHE A 48 -4.16 4.37 0.66
N PRO A 49 -3.27 4.44 -0.36
CA PRO A 49 -3.56 3.89 -1.68
C PRO A 49 -3.86 2.38 -1.70
N PRO A 50 -3.01 1.50 -1.11
CA PRO A 50 -3.29 0.06 -1.12
C PRO A 50 -4.54 -0.29 -0.31
N LEU A 51 -4.85 0.46 0.77
CA LEU A 51 -6.07 0.23 1.55
C LEU A 51 -7.33 0.52 0.72
N ILE A 52 -7.37 1.62 -0.01
CA ILE A 52 -8.51 1.94 -0.90
C ILE A 52 -8.66 0.86 -1.97
N MET A 53 -7.55 0.44 -2.59
CA MET A 53 -7.57 -0.62 -3.60
C MET A 53 -8.01 -1.96 -3.03
N LEU A 54 -7.61 -2.30 -1.80
CA LEU A 54 -8.03 -3.51 -1.12
C LEU A 54 -9.53 -3.49 -0.83
N ILE A 55 -10.05 -2.39 -0.30
CA ILE A 55 -11.50 -2.22 -0.06
C ILE A 55 -12.27 -2.31 -1.39
N GLY A 56 -11.82 -1.61 -2.43
CA GLY A 56 -12.45 -1.63 -3.74
C GLY A 56 -12.48 -3.03 -4.37
N SER A 57 -11.37 -3.78 -4.27
CA SER A 57 -11.29 -5.15 -4.77
C SER A 57 -12.15 -6.13 -3.96
N LEU A 58 -12.27 -5.92 -2.64
CA LEU A 58 -13.14 -6.71 -1.78
C LEU A 58 -14.62 -6.48 -2.13
N LEU A 59 -15.01 -5.21 -2.31
CA LEU A 59 -16.35 -4.85 -2.76
C LEU A 59 -16.66 -5.46 -4.12
N TYR A 60 -15.70 -5.41 -5.05
CA TYR A 60 -15.86 -6.01 -6.38
C TYR A 60 -15.98 -7.54 -6.33
N TYR A 61 -15.27 -8.19 -5.40
CA TYR A 61 -15.36 -9.63 -5.17
C TYR A 61 -16.71 -10.08 -4.60
N PHE A 62 -17.27 -9.34 -3.64
CA PHE A 62 -18.57 -9.67 -3.05
C PHE A 62 -19.75 -9.24 -3.92
N TYR A 63 -19.61 -8.13 -4.65
CA TYR A 63 -20.67 -7.55 -5.47
C TYR A 63 -20.24 -7.37 -6.94
N PRO A 64 -19.79 -8.44 -7.63
CA PRO A 64 -19.51 -8.35 -9.06
C PRO A 64 -20.81 -8.04 -9.81
N PRO A 65 -20.75 -7.25 -10.90
CA PRO A 65 -21.93 -6.88 -11.65
C PRO A 65 -22.52 -8.12 -12.31
N LYS A 66 -23.76 -8.45 -12.01
CA LYS A 66 -24.44 -9.66 -12.52
C LYS A 66 -25.02 -9.49 -13.92
N LYS A 67 -25.19 -8.25 -14.37
CA LYS A 67 -25.74 -7.90 -15.68
C LYS A 67 -24.81 -6.92 -16.37
N ILE A 68 -24.76 -7.04 -17.70
CA ILE A 68 -24.07 -6.08 -18.56
C ILE A 68 -24.68 -4.71 -18.28
N ASN A 69 -23.84 -3.77 -17.86
CA ASN A 69 -24.22 -2.41 -17.51
C ASN A 69 -23.15 -1.44 -18.01
N LEU A 70 -23.44 -0.13 -17.97
CA LEU A 70 -22.51 0.93 -18.42
C LEU A 70 -21.62 1.52 -17.31
N TRP A 71 -21.96 1.30 -16.04
CA TRP A 71 -21.32 1.96 -14.90
C TRP A 71 -20.02 1.30 -14.46
N TYR A 72 -20.03 -0.01 -14.14
CA TYR A 72 -18.82 -0.72 -13.71
C TYR A 72 -18.81 -2.19 -14.12
N GLY A 73 -17.61 -2.76 -14.18
CA GLY A 73 -17.36 -4.16 -14.51
C GLY A 73 -16.18 -4.36 -15.44
N TYR A 74 -15.75 -5.60 -15.55
CA TYR A 74 -14.74 -6.05 -16.50
C TYR A 74 -15.34 -6.03 -17.92
N ARG A 75 -14.80 -5.17 -18.78
CA ARG A 75 -15.33 -4.86 -20.12
C ARG A 75 -14.28 -5.05 -21.20
N THR A 76 -14.00 -6.30 -21.52
CA THR A 76 -13.29 -6.67 -22.74
C THR A 76 -14.28 -7.18 -23.79
N ARG A 77 -13.84 -7.23 -25.05
CA ARG A 77 -14.70 -7.64 -26.18
C ARG A 77 -15.40 -8.98 -25.91
N LEU A 78 -14.67 -9.97 -25.39
CA LEU A 78 -15.21 -11.30 -25.11
C LEU A 78 -16.18 -11.30 -23.92
N SER A 79 -15.88 -10.53 -22.86
CA SER A 79 -16.73 -10.46 -21.67
C SER A 79 -18.12 -9.84 -21.92
N MET A 80 -18.29 -9.06 -22.98
CA MET A 80 -19.52 -8.32 -23.25
C MET A 80 -20.44 -9.00 -24.28
N ILE A 81 -20.09 -10.19 -24.78
CA ILE A 81 -20.87 -10.87 -25.83
C ILE A 81 -22.23 -11.31 -25.31
N ASN A 82 -22.28 -11.93 -24.14
CA ASN A 82 -23.51 -12.47 -23.55
C ASN A 82 -23.45 -12.46 -22.01
N GLY A 83 -24.56 -12.82 -21.36
CA GLY A 83 -24.64 -12.83 -19.89
C GLY A 83 -23.71 -13.84 -19.21
N ASP A 84 -23.39 -14.94 -19.87
CA ASP A 84 -22.55 -16.01 -19.32
C ASP A 84 -21.06 -15.62 -19.32
N THR A 85 -20.57 -15.12 -20.47
CA THR A 85 -19.24 -14.52 -20.62
C THR A 85 -19.06 -13.34 -19.66
N TRP A 86 -20.08 -12.48 -19.53
CA TRP A 86 -20.08 -11.36 -18.59
C TRP A 86 -19.90 -11.81 -17.14
N THR A 87 -20.74 -12.73 -16.68
CA THR A 87 -20.72 -13.23 -15.30
C THR A 87 -19.42 -13.95 -15.01
N THR A 88 -18.95 -14.78 -15.95
CA THR A 88 -17.71 -15.54 -15.81
C THR A 88 -16.49 -14.62 -15.77
N ALA A 89 -16.40 -13.64 -16.69
CA ALA A 89 -15.29 -12.71 -16.75
C ALA A 89 -15.20 -11.81 -15.50
N ASN A 90 -16.33 -11.25 -15.04
CA ASN A 90 -16.37 -10.43 -13.84
C ASN A 90 -16.03 -11.24 -12.58
N GLY A 91 -16.43 -12.51 -12.51
CA GLY A 91 -16.06 -13.42 -11.42
C GLY A 91 -14.56 -13.72 -11.37
N PHE A 92 -13.92 -13.95 -12.51
CA PHE A 92 -12.46 -14.13 -12.56
C PHE A 92 -11.71 -12.84 -12.27
N ALA A 93 -12.11 -11.73 -12.89
CA ALA A 93 -11.48 -10.44 -12.69
C ALA A 93 -11.51 -10.02 -11.22
N SER A 94 -12.66 -10.15 -10.55
CA SER A 94 -12.78 -9.79 -9.13
C SER A 94 -11.88 -10.64 -8.24
N LYS A 95 -11.77 -11.94 -8.50
CA LYS A 95 -10.88 -12.85 -7.79
C LYS A 95 -9.40 -12.53 -8.03
N TYR A 96 -8.98 -12.29 -9.27
CA TYR A 96 -7.59 -11.98 -9.59
C TYR A 96 -7.16 -10.62 -9.01
N ILE A 97 -7.99 -9.59 -9.15
CA ILE A 97 -7.73 -8.27 -8.59
C ILE A 97 -7.59 -8.36 -7.05
N LEU A 98 -8.53 -9.02 -6.37
CA LEU A 98 -8.48 -9.18 -4.91
C LEU A 98 -7.21 -9.93 -4.48
N ASN A 99 -6.89 -11.06 -5.13
CA ASN A 99 -5.72 -11.86 -4.77
C ASN A 99 -4.41 -11.07 -4.93
N LEU A 100 -4.22 -10.42 -6.08
CA LEU A 100 -3.00 -9.67 -6.37
C LEU A 100 -2.83 -8.47 -5.44
N ILE A 101 -3.89 -7.69 -5.21
CA ILE A 101 -3.84 -6.53 -4.31
C ILE A 101 -3.63 -6.96 -2.86
N SER A 102 -4.25 -8.06 -2.42
CA SER A 102 -4.06 -8.60 -1.07
C SER A 102 -2.61 -9.04 -0.83
N ILE A 103 -2.04 -9.80 -1.77
CA ILE A 103 -0.64 -10.23 -1.71
C ILE A 103 0.30 -9.03 -1.66
N TYR A 104 0.10 -8.05 -2.55
CA TYR A 104 0.87 -6.81 -2.56
C TYR A 104 0.77 -6.07 -1.23
N SER A 105 -0.43 -5.92 -0.67
CA SER A 105 -0.67 -5.19 0.58
C SER A 105 0.02 -5.87 1.77
N ILE A 106 0.03 -7.20 1.83
CA ILE A 106 0.72 -7.97 2.86
C ILE A 106 2.24 -7.78 2.74
N ILE A 107 2.79 -7.96 1.54
CA ILE A 107 4.24 -7.80 1.29
C ILE A 107 4.67 -6.39 1.65
N LEU A 108 3.96 -5.37 1.17
CA LEU A 108 4.25 -3.98 1.48
C LEU A 108 4.23 -3.71 2.99
N SER A 109 3.23 -4.25 3.70
CA SER A 109 3.11 -4.07 5.15
C SER A 109 4.28 -4.68 5.91
N ILE A 110 4.69 -5.89 5.54
CA ILE A 110 5.85 -6.57 6.13
C ILE A 110 7.14 -5.79 5.83
N THR A 111 7.34 -5.38 4.58
CA THR A 111 8.52 -4.60 4.17
C THR A 111 8.62 -3.29 4.96
N LEU A 112 7.54 -2.52 5.06
CA LEU A 112 7.52 -1.27 5.82
C LEU A 112 7.77 -1.50 7.32
N LEU A 113 7.25 -2.59 7.90
CA LEU A 113 7.48 -2.96 9.30
C LEU A 113 8.97 -3.26 9.57
N VAL A 114 9.60 -4.07 8.71
CA VAL A 114 11.03 -4.44 8.83
C VAL A 114 11.91 -3.20 8.68
N LEU A 115 11.67 -2.39 7.66
CA LEU A 115 12.43 -1.16 7.42
C LEU A 115 12.30 -0.16 8.56
N ARG A 116 11.11 -0.07 9.18
CA ARG A 116 10.89 0.77 10.36
C ARG A 116 11.67 0.24 11.56
N ARG A 117 11.64 -1.08 11.80
CA ARG A 117 12.38 -1.73 12.91
C ARG A 117 13.88 -1.46 12.80
N ASP A 118 14.43 -1.58 11.59
CA ASP A 118 15.87 -1.47 11.35
C ASP A 118 16.32 0.01 11.17
N GLY A 119 15.40 0.98 11.34
CA GLY A 119 15.69 2.41 11.19
C GLY A 119 15.92 2.86 9.75
N LEU A 120 15.70 2.00 8.76
CA LEU A 120 15.94 2.22 7.32
C LEU A 120 14.77 2.88 6.58
N ILE A 121 13.68 3.20 7.28
CA ILE A 121 12.49 3.83 6.67
C ILE A 121 12.80 5.16 5.95
N HIS A 122 13.88 5.84 6.35
CA HIS A 122 14.37 7.08 5.74
C HIS A 122 14.80 6.91 4.27
N VAL A 123 15.08 5.69 3.81
CA VAL A 123 15.30 5.38 2.38
C VAL A 123 14.09 5.81 1.52
N PHE A 124 12.90 5.83 2.11
CA PHE A 124 11.65 6.23 1.46
C PHE A 124 11.20 7.66 1.83
N TYR A 125 12.10 8.51 2.34
CA TYR A 125 11.78 9.87 2.78
C TYR A 125 11.21 10.76 1.65
N ASN A 126 11.58 10.48 0.39
CA ASN A 126 10.96 11.10 -0.77
C ASN A 126 9.53 10.54 -0.99
N LEU A 127 8.56 11.02 -0.20
CA LEU A 127 7.15 10.63 -0.27
C LEU A 127 6.60 10.61 -1.68
N LYS A 128 6.93 11.65 -2.46
CA LYS A 128 6.41 11.79 -3.82
C LYS A 128 6.82 10.59 -4.67
N ASN A 129 8.11 10.21 -4.61
CA ASN A 129 8.62 9.10 -5.39
C ASN A 129 8.01 7.78 -4.92
N PHE A 130 7.92 7.55 -3.61
CA PHE A 130 7.30 6.33 -3.09
C PHE A 130 5.83 6.22 -3.48
N PHE A 131 5.05 7.28 -3.28
CA PHE A 131 3.64 7.30 -3.66
C PHE A 131 3.45 7.00 -5.15
N LEU A 132 4.26 7.62 -6.01
CA LEU A 132 4.24 7.36 -7.46
C LEU A 132 4.61 5.91 -7.78
N ILE A 133 5.64 5.35 -7.14
CA ILE A 133 6.04 3.94 -7.30
C ILE A 133 4.90 3.01 -6.87
N THR A 134 4.29 3.24 -5.71
CA THR A 134 3.14 2.46 -5.22
C THR A 134 1.97 2.51 -6.20
N MET A 135 1.61 3.70 -6.70
CA MET A 135 0.53 3.84 -7.70
C MET A 135 0.84 3.15 -9.02
N PHE A 136 2.09 3.26 -9.49
CA PHE A 136 2.54 2.58 -10.69
C PHE A 136 2.47 1.06 -10.53
N LEU A 137 2.96 0.51 -9.41
CA LEU A 137 2.88 -0.92 -9.11
C LEU A 137 1.44 -1.41 -9.00
N LEU A 138 0.55 -0.68 -8.31
CA LEU A 138 -0.87 -1.03 -8.23
C LEU A 138 -1.53 -1.04 -9.62
N SER A 139 -1.18 -0.09 -10.48
CA SER A 139 -1.67 -0.05 -11.86
C SER A 139 -1.19 -1.26 -12.67
N LEU A 140 0.08 -1.65 -12.53
CA LEU A 140 0.62 -2.86 -13.17
C LEU A 140 -0.08 -4.13 -12.68
N LEU A 141 -0.42 -4.22 -11.39
CA LEU A 141 -1.16 -5.36 -10.84
C LEU A 141 -2.59 -5.45 -11.42
N ILE A 142 -3.26 -4.30 -11.62
CA ILE A 142 -4.56 -4.27 -12.28
C ILE A 142 -4.42 -4.72 -13.74
N LEU A 143 -3.41 -4.24 -14.48
CA LEU A 143 -3.14 -4.70 -15.85
C LEU A 143 -2.86 -6.20 -15.92
N LEU A 144 -2.05 -6.72 -14.98
CA LEU A 144 -1.78 -8.14 -14.88
C LEU A 144 -3.07 -8.94 -14.61
N SER A 145 -3.96 -8.45 -13.75
CA SER A 145 -5.24 -9.09 -13.47
C SER A 145 -6.12 -9.20 -14.73
N ILE A 146 -6.08 -8.19 -15.61
CA ILE A 146 -6.79 -8.18 -16.89
C ILE A 146 -6.24 -9.27 -17.80
N ILE A 147 -4.91 -9.35 -17.94
CA ILE A 147 -4.27 -10.37 -18.76
C ILE A 147 -4.62 -11.78 -18.25
N LEU A 148 -4.55 -12.02 -16.93
CA LEU A 148 -4.90 -13.31 -16.34
C LEU A 148 -6.37 -13.66 -16.54
N ALA A 149 -7.27 -12.68 -16.39
CA ALA A 149 -8.69 -12.86 -16.64
C ALA A 149 -8.96 -13.20 -18.11
N GLU A 150 -8.34 -12.49 -19.06
CA GLU A 150 -8.46 -12.81 -20.50
C GLU A 150 -7.93 -14.19 -20.84
N LEU A 151 -6.77 -14.58 -20.32
CA LEU A 151 -6.20 -15.90 -20.57
C LEU A 151 -7.16 -17.00 -20.10
N LYS A 152 -7.75 -16.84 -18.90
CA LYS A 152 -8.70 -17.81 -18.37
C LYS A 152 -10.04 -17.80 -19.12
N LEU A 153 -10.51 -16.63 -19.53
CA LEU A 153 -11.73 -16.48 -20.31
C LEU A 153 -11.61 -17.12 -21.69
N ASN A 154 -10.51 -16.86 -22.39
CA ASN A 154 -10.21 -17.45 -23.70
C ASN A 154 -9.95 -18.97 -23.62
N ALA A 155 -9.55 -19.50 -22.46
CA ALA A 155 -9.46 -20.95 -22.28
C ALA A 155 -10.85 -21.62 -22.21
N ILE A 156 -11.89 -20.89 -21.79
CA ILE A 156 -13.24 -21.42 -21.57
C ILE A 156 -14.18 -21.11 -22.74
N PHE A 157 -14.03 -19.95 -23.37
CA PHE A 157 -14.92 -19.49 -24.44
C PHE A 157 -14.22 -19.37 -25.79
N ASP A 158 -14.98 -19.60 -26.86
CA ASP A 158 -14.59 -19.24 -28.22
C ASP A 158 -14.77 -17.73 -28.47
N SER A 159 -14.32 -17.24 -29.63
CA SER A 159 -14.46 -15.83 -30.02
C SER A 159 -15.92 -15.38 -30.21
N SER A 160 -16.86 -16.31 -30.30
CA SER A 160 -18.30 -16.07 -30.42
C SER A 160 -19.02 -16.08 -29.06
N GLY A 161 -18.30 -16.33 -27.96
CA GLY A 161 -18.84 -16.36 -26.61
C GLY A 161 -19.53 -17.68 -26.23
N ASN A 162 -19.33 -18.76 -26.99
CA ASN A 162 -19.79 -20.10 -26.63
C ASN A 162 -18.73 -20.83 -25.80
N ARG A 163 -19.16 -21.67 -24.85
CA ARG A 163 -18.24 -22.50 -24.07
C ARG A 163 -17.60 -23.55 -24.97
N LYS A 164 -16.28 -23.64 -24.91
CA LYS A 164 -15.50 -24.71 -25.54
C LYS A 164 -15.85 -26.04 -24.86
N LYS A 165 -16.20 -27.05 -25.66
CA LYS A 165 -16.41 -28.42 -25.20
C LYS A 165 -15.09 -29.11 -24.91
#